data_AF-A0A5T1TV39-F1
#
_entry.id   AF-A0A5T1TV39-F1
#
_cell.length_a   1.000
_cell.length_b   1.000
_cell.length_c   1.000
_cell.angle_alpha   90.00
_cell.angle_beta   90.00
_cell.angle_gamma   90.00
#
_symmetry.space_group_name_H-M   'P 1'
#
loop_
_entity.id
_entity.type
_entity.pdbx_description
1 polymer ?
#
loop_
_entity_poly.entity_id
_entity_poly.type
_entity_poly.pdbx_seq_one_letter_code
_entity_poly.pdbx_strand_id
1 'polypeptide(L)'
;YNDIKSKIDSGEYFLQQYKDTKFHLICSYQDDNLSKMYSIFSGHWTSDGNEEIESIFNGKLVFENPKPTTLIKEIFFANTNQNDIILDFFAGSGTTAQAVMELNAEDNGNRKFILVQLDEKIDENKSKVAYDFCKNELGSENPVISDITIERVKRAGEKILKENRDKNLDLGFKVFSLVEKPELTKDELNTLNLKYHENLSPYEKALNLALLNGKTLDKDLKMILKDKLYECEDCFYIVNCDDEVLDFLRKTQNENVYINGYDDINLEDYLNLESFLKERLKMVY
;
A
#
# COMPACT_ATOMS: atom_id res chain seq x y z
N TYR A 1 50.68 19.87 4.45
CA TYR A 1 50.58 21.28 4.88
C TYR A 1 50.94 22.24 3.75
N ASN A 2 52.18 22.21 3.23
CA ASN A 2 52.60 23.10 2.13
C ASN A 2 51.76 22.95 0.85
N ASP A 3 51.37 21.72 0.51
CA ASP A 3 50.50 21.43 -0.64
C ASP A 3 49.11 22.05 -0.50
N ILE A 4 48.41 21.77 0.62
CA ILE A 4 47.10 22.36 0.94
C ILE A 4 47.15 23.89 0.92
N LYS A 5 48.20 24.49 1.50
CA LYS A 5 48.36 25.94 1.52
C LYS A 5 48.52 26.51 0.11
N SER A 6 49.35 25.87 -0.72
CA SER A 6 49.52 26.24 -2.13
C SER A 6 48.22 26.16 -2.91
N LYS A 7 47.35 25.18 -2.60
CA LYS A 7 46.04 25.02 -3.24
C LYS A 7 44.99 26.02 -2.77
N ILE A 8 45.08 26.48 -1.52
CA ILE A 8 44.26 27.61 -1.03
C ILE A 8 44.73 28.91 -1.70
N ASP A 9 46.04 29.13 -1.76
CA ASP A 9 46.63 30.33 -2.36
C ASP A 9 46.38 30.41 -3.88
N SER A 10 46.28 29.26 -4.57
CA SER A 10 45.93 29.19 -6.00
C SER A 10 44.44 29.35 -6.28
N GLY A 11 43.58 29.31 -5.25
CA GLY A 11 42.12 29.33 -5.40
C GLY A 11 41.50 27.99 -5.81
N GLU A 12 42.30 26.91 -5.89
CA GLU A 12 41.77 25.54 -6.11
C GLU A 12 40.93 25.10 -4.91
N TYR A 13 41.35 25.46 -3.69
CA TYR A 13 40.61 25.23 -2.45
C TYR A 13 40.18 26.54 -1.79
N PHE A 14 39.08 26.48 -1.05
CA PHE A 14 38.61 27.56 -0.17
C PHE A 14 38.25 27.03 1.21
N LEU A 15 38.20 27.93 2.19
CA LEU A 15 37.86 27.60 3.57
C LEU A 15 36.40 27.95 3.86
N GLN A 16 35.62 26.96 4.30
CA GLN A 16 34.23 27.15 4.77
C GLN A 16 34.16 26.91 6.27
N GLN A 17 33.62 27.87 7.03
CA GLN A 17 33.50 27.70 8.48
C GLN A 17 32.59 26.49 8.81
N TYR A 18 33.05 25.62 9.69
CA TYR A 18 32.28 24.47 10.12
C TYR A 18 31.32 24.87 11.24
N LYS A 19 30.05 25.12 10.89
CA LYS A 19 29.01 25.59 11.84
C LYS A 19 29.51 26.81 12.63
N ASP A 20 29.05 26.98 13.86
CA ASP A 20 29.53 28.04 14.78
C ASP A 20 30.82 27.64 15.53
N THR A 21 31.68 26.82 14.91
CA THR A 21 32.95 26.41 15.52
C THR A 21 34.11 27.26 15.01
N LYS A 22 35.26 27.16 15.68
CA LYS A 22 36.53 27.77 15.24
C LYS A 22 37.18 27.07 14.05
N PHE A 23 36.65 25.92 13.63
CA PHE A 23 37.24 25.08 12.59
C PHE A 23 36.72 25.48 11.21
N HIS A 24 37.54 25.26 10.18
CA HIS A 24 37.17 25.45 8.78
C HIS A 24 37.35 24.12 8.04
N LEU A 25 36.40 23.82 7.16
CA LEU A 25 36.53 22.78 6.14
C LEU A 25 37.39 23.30 5.00
N ILE A 26 38.18 22.42 4.39
CA ILE A 26 38.87 22.69 3.13
C ILE A 26 37.96 22.15 2.03
N CYS A 27 37.48 23.04 1.18
CA CYS A 27 36.50 22.75 0.14
C CYS A 27 37.09 23.06 -1.24
N SER A 28 36.61 22.39 -2.29
CA SER A 28 36.94 22.69 -3.69
C SER A 28 35.65 22.79 -4.49
N TYR A 29 35.64 23.60 -5.55
CA TYR A 29 34.56 23.55 -6.53
C TYR A 29 34.72 22.28 -7.37
N GLN A 30 33.62 21.54 -7.57
CA GLN A 30 33.57 20.44 -8.54
C GLN A 30 32.67 20.87 -9.69
N ASP A 31 33.29 21.17 -10.84
CA ASP A 31 32.58 21.57 -12.05
C ASP A 31 31.66 20.45 -12.59
N ASP A 32 31.94 19.19 -12.24
CA ASP A 32 31.11 18.04 -12.62
C ASP A 32 29.78 17.97 -11.83
N ASN A 33 29.65 18.72 -10.73
CA ASN A 33 28.46 18.79 -9.88
C ASN A 33 27.67 20.10 -10.07
N LEU A 34 27.65 20.63 -11.30
CA LEU A 34 26.83 21.77 -11.66
C LEU A 34 25.35 21.35 -11.83
N SER A 35 24.52 21.58 -10.81
CA SER A 35 23.07 21.52 -10.99
C SER A 35 22.58 22.79 -11.70
N LYS A 36 21.87 22.63 -12.83
CA LYS A 36 21.28 23.75 -13.58
C LYS A 36 20.16 24.46 -12.82
N MET A 37 19.61 23.84 -11.78
CA MET A 37 18.64 24.43 -10.86
C MET A 37 18.92 24.01 -9.43
N TYR A 38 18.87 24.94 -8.49
CA TYR A 38 18.97 24.63 -7.07
C TYR A 38 17.70 23.89 -6.64
N SER A 39 17.84 22.66 -6.14
CA SER A 39 16.70 21.91 -5.59
C SER A 39 16.30 22.52 -4.24
N ILE A 40 15.00 22.63 -3.99
CA ILE A 40 14.49 22.96 -2.66
C ILE A 40 14.67 21.79 -1.68
N PHE A 41 14.72 20.56 -2.19
CA PHE A 41 15.02 19.35 -1.43
C PHE A 41 16.53 19.10 -1.51
N SER A 42 17.22 19.11 -0.37
CA SER A 42 18.69 18.97 -0.31
C SER A 42 19.10 18.07 0.85
N GLY A 43 20.25 17.39 0.73
CA GLY A 43 20.77 16.54 1.80
C GLY A 43 20.16 15.14 1.88
N HIS A 44 19.56 14.63 0.79
CA HIS A 44 19.11 13.24 0.67
C HIS A 44 19.94 12.52 -0.37
N TRP A 45 20.55 11.40 0.01
CA TRP A 45 21.43 10.62 -0.86
C TRP A 45 20.92 9.19 -1.02
N THR A 46 21.19 8.57 -2.16
CA THR A 46 20.84 7.16 -2.39
C THR A 46 21.45 6.22 -1.34
N SER A 47 22.62 6.58 -0.78
CA SER A 47 23.25 5.84 0.32
C SER A 47 22.36 5.78 1.56
N ASP A 48 21.64 6.85 1.88
CA ASP A 48 20.77 6.90 3.06
C ASP A 48 19.65 5.86 2.96
N GLY A 49 19.09 5.68 1.77
CA GLY A 49 18.09 4.65 1.52
C GLY A 49 18.66 3.23 1.62
N ASN A 50 19.88 2.99 1.12
CA ASN A 50 20.54 1.69 1.23
C ASN A 50 20.82 1.32 2.70
N GLU A 51 21.37 2.25 3.48
CA GLU A 51 21.64 2.07 4.91
C GLU A 51 20.35 1.79 5.70
N GLU A 52 19.26 2.46 5.33
CA GLU A 52 17.94 2.24 5.92
C GLU A 52 17.42 0.83 5.66
N ILE A 53 17.52 0.33 4.42
CA ILE A 53 17.16 -1.05 4.08
C ILE A 53 18.02 -2.04 4.86
N GLU A 54 19.34 -1.86 4.88
CA GLU A 54 20.21 -2.75 5.65
C GLU A 54 19.84 -2.75 7.13
N SER A 55 19.52 -1.59 7.72
CA SER A 55 19.07 -1.49 9.11
C SER A 55 17.78 -2.27 9.36
N ILE A 56 16.79 -2.15 8.48
CA ILE A 56 15.48 -2.85 8.59
C ILE A 56 15.64 -4.37 8.38
N PHE A 57 16.57 -4.77 7.52
CA PHE A 57 16.78 -6.17 7.12
C PHE A 57 18.02 -6.81 7.77
N ASN A 58 18.44 -6.31 8.95
CA ASN A 58 19.53 -6.88 9.75
C ASN A 58 20.84 -7.07 8.97
N GLY A 59 21.24 -6.05 8.21
CA GLY A 59 22.45 -6.01 7.40
C GLY A 59 22.30 -6.57 5.99
N LYS A 60 21.07 -6.86 5.54
CA LYS A 60 20.81 -7.38 4.18
C LYS A 60 20.28 -6.29 3.26
N LEU A 61 20.99 -6.01 2.19
CA LEU A 61 20.52 -5.12 1.13
C LEU A 61 19.60 -5.90 0.17
N VAL A 62 18.31 -5.98 0.49
CA VAL A 62 17.30 -6.71 -0.31
C VAL A 62 16.67 -5.85 -1.43
N PHE A 63 16.92 -4.55 -1.42
CA PHE A 63 16.49 -3.61 -2.45
C PHE A 63 17.66 -2.76 -2.91
N GLU A 64 17.77 -2.53 -4.22
CA GLU A 64 18.74 -1.61 -4.80
C GLU A 64 18.15 -0.22 -4.97
N ASN A 65 18.91 0.81 -4.58
CA ASN A 65 18.56 2.22 -4.79
C ASN A 65 17.15 2.62 -4.28
N PRO A 66 16.72 2.19 -3.08
CA PRO A 66 15.47 2.66 -2.48
C PRO A 66 15.52 4.18 -2.31
N LYS A 67 14.36 4.83 -2.42
CA LYS A 67 14.28 6.26 -2.08
C LYS A 67 14.49 6.42 -0.57
N PRO A 68 15.29 7.40 -0.11
CA PRO A 68 15.42 7.70 1.32
C PRO A 68 14.07 8.11 1.92
N THR A 69 13.72 7.58 3.08
CA THR A 69 12.45 7.94 3.75
C THR A 69 12.40 9.42 4.11
N THR A 70 13.54 10.01 4.48
CA THR A 70 13.63 11.45 4.81
C THR A 70 13.18 12.35 3.67
N LEU A 71 13.52 12.01 2.42
CA LEU A 71 13.10 12.76 1.23
C LEU A 71 11.58 12.70 1.07
N ILE A 72 11.00 11.51 1.20
CA ILE A 72 9.56 11.31 1.01
C ILE A 72 8.76 12.00 2.13
N LYS A 73 9.27 11.98 3.37
CA LYS A 73 8.67 12.72 4.49
C LYS A 73 8.66 14.22 4.26
N GLU A 74 9.76 14.79 3.76
CA GLU A 74 9.81 16.23 3.45
C GLU A 74 8.77 16.62 2.39
N ILE A 75 8.64 15.79 1.35
CA ILE A 75 7.61 15.98 0.32
C ILE A 75 6.21 15.93 0.92
N PHE A 76 5.88 14.92 1.73
CA PHE A 76 4.55 14.78 2.32
C PHE A 76 4.24 15.86 3.35
N PHE A 77 5.20 16.21 4.20
CA PHE A 77 5.03 17.29 5.17
C PHE A 77 4.65 18.62 4.49
N ALA A 78 5.23 18.91 3.32
CA ALA A 78 4.95 20.13 2.58
C ALA A 78 3.64 20.10 1.76
N ASN A 79 3.15 18.91 1.38
CA ASN A 79 2.09 18.76 0.36
C ASN A 79 0.84 18.01 0.82
N THR A 80 0.77 17.54 2.07
CA THR A 80 -0.36 16.75 2.59
C THR A 80 -0.88 17.29 3.90
N ASN A 81 -2.19 17.18 4.09
CA ASN A 81 -2.83 17.33 5.39
C ASN A 81 -2.67 16.05 6.22
N GLN A 82 -2.94 16.17 7.51
CA GLN A 82 -2.80 15.07 8.45
C GLN A 82 -3.74 13.90 8.18
N ASN A 83 -4.79 14.06 7.37
CA ASN A 83 -5.84 13.07 7.10
C ASN A 83 -5.96 12.64 5.63
N ASP A 84 -4.98 12.98 4.81
CA ASP A 84 -4.99 12.67 3.38
C ASP A 84 -4.70 11.18 3.10
N ILE A 85 -5.11 10.71 1.93
CA ILE A 85 -4.77 9.39 1.39
C ILE A 85 -3.65 9.55 0.37
N ILE A 86 -2.55 8.84 0.58
CA ILE A 86 -1.35 8.88 -0.27
C ILE A 86 -1.31 7.61 -1.13
N LEU A 87 -1.28 7.79 -2.44
CA LEU A 87 -1.18 6.68 -3.40
C LEU A 87 0.21 6.63 -4.02
N ASP A 88 0.83 5.46 -3.96
CA ASP A 88 2.05 5.14 -4.71
C ASP A 88 1.86 3.81 -5.44
N PHE A 89 1.66 3.89 -6.76
CA PHE A 89 1.44 2.74 -7.61
C PHE A 89 2.72 2.17 -8.24
N PHE A 90 3.88 2.64 -7.77
CA PHE A 90 5.21 2.09 -8.04
C PHE A 90 5.96 1.94 -6.71
N ALA A 91 5.32 1.23 -5.77
CA ALA A 91 5.76 1.21 -4.37
C ALA A 91 7.23 0.81 -4.19
N GLY A 92 7.72 -0.10 -5.04
CA GLY A 92 9.10 -0.58 -5.01
C GLY A 92 9.43 -1.06 -3.61
N SER A 93 10.39 -0.44 -2.94
CA SER A 93 10.73 -0.82 -1.57
C SER A 93 9.67 -0.50 -0.51
N GLY A 94 8.63 0.29 -0.78
CA GLY A 94 7.63 0.67 0.22
C GLY A 94 8.00 1.88 1.08
N THR A 95 8.97 2.70 0.64
CA THR A 95 9.39 3.95 1.32
C THR A 95 8.20 4.86 1.63
N THR A 96 7.23 4.94 0.72
CA THR A 96 6.02 5.76 0.89
C THR A 96 5.24 5.40 2.16
N ALA A 97 4.94 4.12 2.40
CA ALA A 97 4.20 3.72 3.60
C ALA A 97 4.98 4.00 4.89
N GLN A 98 6.29 3.77 4.88
CA GLN A 98 7.13 4.11 6.04
C GLN A 98 7.12 5.62 6.34
N ALA A 99 7.27 6.46 5.32
CA ALA A 99 7.22 7.91 5.48
C ALA A 99 5.88 8.38 6.07
N VAL A 100 4.77 7.78 5.62
CA VAL A 100 3.43 8.06 6.17
C VAL A 100 3.32 7.68 7.64
N MET A 101 3.75 6.47 7.99
CA MET A 101 3.70 6.00 9.38
C MET A 101 4.59 6.83 10.31
N GLU A 102 5.80 7.19 9.87
CA GLU A 102 6.70 8.05 10.65
C GLU A 102 6.12 9.45 10.84
N LEU A 103 5.56 10.06 9.79
CA LEU A 103 4.94 11.38 9.91
C LEU A 103 3.74 11.36 10.86
N ASN A 104 2.85 10.38 10.74
CA ASN A 104 1.72 10.23 11.66
C ASN A 104 2.21 10.06 13.11
N ALA A 105 3.31 9.33 13.32
CA ALA A 105 3.92 9.20 14.63
C ALA A 105 4.52 10.52 15.12
N GLU A 106 5.08 11.36 14.27
CA GLU A 106 5.69 12.64 14.63
C GLU A 106 4.67 13.73 14.93
N ASP A 107 3.66 13.88 14.07
CA ASP A 107 2.70 14.99 14.10
C ASP A 107 1.30 14.61 14.64
N ASN A 108 1.14 13.37 15.11
CA ASN A 108 -0.13 12.78 15.53
C ASN A 108 -1.22 12.83 14.44
N GLY A 109 -0.81 12.79 13.17
CA GLY A 109 -1.71 12.68 12.03
C GLY A 109 -2.34 11.29 11.87
N ASN A 110 -3.23 11.21 10.88
CA ASN A 110 -3.96 10.01 10.48
C ASN A 110 -3.97 9.83 8.95
N ARG A 111 -2.84 10.14 8.30
CA ARG A 111 -2.63 9.94 6.86
C ARG A 111 -2.75 8.46 6.56
N LYS A 112 -3.38 8.12 5.44
CA LYS A 112 -3.51 6.73 4.97
C LYS A 112 -2.64 6.53 3.74
N PHE A 113 -2.28 5.29 3.45
CA PHE A 113 -1.54 4.96 2.24
C PHE A 113 -2.21 3.83 1.45
N ILE A 114 -2.04 3.88 0.13
CA ILE A 114 -2.33 2.79 -0.80
C ILE A 114 -1.05 2.56 -1.60
N LEU A 115 -0.53 1.34 -1.52
CA LEU A 115 0.61 0.90 -2.31
C LEU A 115 0.15 -0.08 -3.37
N VAL A 116 0.65 0.07 -4.60
CA VAL A 116 0.54 -0.95 -5.64
C VAL A 116 1.94 -1.37 -6.04
N GLN A 117 2.18 -2.68 -6.02
CA GLN A 117 3.43 -3.30 -6.45
C GLN A 117 3.10 -4.48 -7.34
N LEU A 118 3.74 -4.54 -8.51
CA LEU A 118 3.65 -5.70 -9.38
C LEU A 118 4.43 -6.88 -8.77
N ASP A 119 3.87 -8.08 -8.89
CA ASP A 119 4.50 -9.35 -8.51
C ASP A 119 5.57 -9.78 -9.52
N GLU A 120 6.54 -8.88 -9.78
CA GLU A 120 7.70 -9.20 -10.61
C GLU A 120 8.57 -10.23 -9.90
N LYS A 121 8.91 -11.31 -10.61
CA LYS A 121 9.76 -12.38 -10.08
C LYS A 121 11.16 -11.86 -9.78
N ILE A 122 11.68 -12.20 -8.61
CA ILE A 122 13.06 -11.91 -8.24
C ILE A 122 13.97 -12.93 -8.95
N ASP A 123 14.91 -12.42 -9.74
CA ASP A 123 15.92 -13.23 -10.42
C ASP A 123 17.00 -13.68 -9.43
N GLU A 124 17.16 -14.99 -9.25
CA GLU A 124 18.13 -15.60 -8.33
C GLU A 124 19.58 -15.19 -8.61
N ASN A 125 19.94 -14.97 -9.89
CA ASN A 125 21.31 -14.64 -10.28
C ASN A 125 21.61 -13.15 -10.12
N LYS A 126 20.62 -12.28 -10.40
CA LYS A 126 20.80 -10.82 -10.32
C LYS A 126 20.61 -10.30 -8.90
N SER A 127 19.65 -10.86 -8.16
CA SER A 127 19.20 -10.33 -6.87
C SER A 127 19.25 -11.42 -5.80
N LYS A 128 20.38 -12.13 -5.72
CA LYS A 128 20.56 -13.29 -4.84
C LYS A 128 20.19 -13.03 -3.38
N VAL A 129 20.61 -11.90 -2.82
CA VAL A 129 20.33 -11.56 -1.41
C VAL A 129 18.82 -11.47 -1.14
N ALA A 130 18.08 -10.82 -2.03
CA ALA A 130 16.63 -10.70 -1.93
C ALA A 130 15.93 -12.05 -2.17
N TYR A 131 16.39 -12.81 -3.17
CA TYR A 131 15.86 -14.13 -3.50
C TYR A 131 16.01 -15.10 -2.32
N ASP A 132 17.22 -15.21 -1.77
CA ASP A 132 17.53 -16.07 -0.62
C ASP A 132 16.76 -15.63 0.63
N PHE A 133 16.56 -14.32 0.81
CA PHE A 133 15.75 -13.78 1.91
C PHE A 133 14.28 -14.21 1.77
N CYS A 134 13.67 -14.02 0.61
CA CYS A 134 12.29 -14.46 0.36
C CYS A 134 12.11 -15.96 0.58
N LYS A 135 13.05 -16.77 0.07
CA LYS A 135 13.02 -18.24 0.21
C LYS A 135 13.16 -18.70 1.65
N ASN A 136 14.18 -18.20 2.34
CA ASN A 136 14.62 -18.78 3.61
C ASN A 136 13.97 -18.12 4.83
N GLU A 137 13.62 -16.83 4.77
CA GLU A 137 13.01 -16.10 5.88
C GLU A 137 11.50 -15.92 5.71
N LEU A 138 11.04 -15.60 4.49
CA LEU A 138 9.62 -15.39 4.24
C LEU A 138 8.87 -16.67 3.84
N GLY A 139 9.60 -17.74 3.49
CA GLY A 139 9.00 -18.99 3.03
C GLY A 139 8.32 -18.87 1.67
N SER A 140 8.71 -17.89 0.85
CA SER A 140 8.09 -17.64 -0.46
C SER A 140 8.44 -18.75 -1.46
N GLU A 141 7.42 -19.44 -1.96
CA GLU A 141 7.58 -20.46 -3.00
C GLU A 141 8.00 -19.84 -4.34
N ASN A 142 7.54 -18.63 -4.65
CA ASN A 142 7.87 -17.91 -5.86
C ASN A 142 8.25 -16.46 -5.50
N PRO A 143 9.53 -16.20 -5.15
CA PRO A 143 9.98 -14.88 -4.72
C PRO A 143 9.61 -13.77 -5.70
N VAL A 144 8.89 -12.76 -5.19
CA VAL A 144 8.46 -11.58 -5.96
C VAL A 144 8.79 -10.29 -5.21
N ILE A 145 8.86 -9.17 -5.93
CA ILE A 145 9.20 -7.86 -5.33
C ILE A 145 8.19 -7.46 -4.23
N SER A 146 6.91 -7.81 -4.38
CA SER A 146 5.88 -7.53 -3.37
C SER A 146 6.17 -8.21 -2.03
N ASP A 147 6.83 -9.39 -2.00
CA ASP A 147 7.22 -10.08 -0.76
C ASP A 147 8.06 -9.17 0.15
N ILE A 148 9.15 -8.64 -0.41
CA ILE A 148 10.07 -7.75 0.31
C ILE A 148 9.49 -6.34 0.52
N THR A 149 8.55 -5.91 -0.32
CA THR A 149 7.81 -4.66 -0.13
C THR A 149 6.94 -4.75 1.12
N ILE A 150 6.11 -5.79 1.22
CA ILE A 150 5.23 -6.07 2.35
C ILE A 150 6.05 -6.23 3.62
N GLU A 151 7.15 -7.00 3.55
CA GLU A 151 8.01 -7.23 4.71
C GLU A 151 8.69 -5.94 5.20
N ARG A 152 9.16 -5.05 4.30
CA ARG A 152 9.70 -3.76 4.74
C ARG A 152 8.64 -2.96 5.49
N VAL A 153 7.44 -2.82 4.92
CA VAL A 153 6.35 -2.03 5.54
C VAL A 153 6.01 -2.59 6.91
N LYS A 154 5.91 -3.92 7.03
CA LYS A 154 5.69 -4.60 8.31
C LYS A 154 6.79 -4.28 9.33
N ARG A 155 8.06 -4.47 8.97
CA ARG A 155 9.20 -4.21 9.88
C ARG A 155 9.31 -2.74 10.27
N ALA A 156 9.04 -1.83 9.35
CA ALA A 156 9.00 -0.40 9.61
C ALA A 156 7.89 -0.05 10.63
N GLY A 157 6.67 -0.57 10.43
CA GLY A 157 5.57 -0.40 11.39
C GLY A 157 5.91 -0.96 12.78
N GLU A 158 6.51 -2.16 12.85
CA GLU A 158 6.97 -2.74 14.13
C GLU A 158 8.01 -1.89 14.84
N LYS A 159 8.95 -1.29 14.09
CA LYS A 159 9.96 -0.38 14.64
C LYS A 159 9.31 0.89 15.20
N ILE A 160 8.44 1.54 14.42
CA ILE A 160 7.73 2.76 14.82
C ILE A 160 6.88 2.51 16.07
N LEU A 161 6.18 1.38 16.14
CA LEU A 161 5.40 0.97 17.31
C LEU A 161 6.27 0.82 18.56
N LYS A 162 7.46 0.21 18.43
CA LYS A 162 8.39 0.02 19.56
C LYS A 162 8.91 1.36 20.09
N GLU A 163 9.08 2.35 19.21
CA GLU A 163 9.59 3.69 19.52
C GLU A 163 8.51 4.65 20.05
N ASN A 164 7.22 4.39 19.77
CA ASN A 164 6.09 5.27 20.09
C ASN A 164 4.97 4.57 20.90
N ARG A 165 5.33 3.80 21.94
CA ARG A 165 4.39 2.94 22.69
C ARG A 165 3.25 3.68 23.41
N ASP A 166 3.43 4.97 23.66
CA ASP A 166 2.48 5.85 24.32
C ASP A 166 1.44 6.45 23.34
N LYS A 167 1.63 6.27 22.03
CA LYS A 167 0.76 6.82 20.99
C LYS A 167 -0.20 5.77 20.45
N ASN A 168 -1.42 6.20 20.16
CA ASN A 168 -2.41 5.39 19.45
C ASN A 168 -2.21 5.59 17.94
N LEU A 169 -1.39 4.75 17.32
CA LEU A 169 -1.03 4.83 15.91
C LEU A 169 -1.70 3.71 15.12
N ASP A 170 -2.26 4.06 13.95
CA ASP A 170 -2.66 3.07 12.95
C ASP A 170 -1.45 2.74 12.06
N LEU A 171 -0.84 1.58 12.31
CA LEU A 171 0.32 1.04 11.58
C LEU A 171 -0.05 -0.25 10.84
N GLY A 172 -1.34 -0.59 10.84
CA GLY A 172 -1.85 -1.78 10.18
C GLY A 172 -2.04 -1.54 8.68
N PHE A 173 -2.07 -2.64 7.93
CA PHE A 173 -2.45 -2.62 6.52
C PHE A 173 -3.07 -3.96 6.14
N LYS A 174 -3.83 -3.95 5.03
CA LYS A 174 -4.36 -5.15 4.39
C LYS A 174 -3.64 -5.34 3.06
N VAL A 175 -3.37 -6.59 2.70
CA VAL A 175 -2.79 -6.96 1.41
C VAL A 175 -3.88 -7.56 0.54
N PHE A 176 -3.94 -7.11 -0.71
CA PHE A 176 -4.89 -7.60 -1.71
C PHE A 176 -4.12 -7.99 -2.97
N SER A 177 -4.60 -9.02 -3.66
CA SER A 177 -4.14 -9.41 -4.99
C SER A 177 -5.22 -9.12 -6.03
N LEU A 178 -4.83 -9.09 -7.30
CA LEU A 178 -5.75 -8.97 -8.42
C LEU A 178 -5.97 -10.35 -9.04
N VAL A 179 -7.23 -10.65 -9.35
CA VAL A 179 -7.63 -11.85 -10.09
C VAL A 179 -8.38 -11.46 -11.34
N GLU A 180 -8.39 -12.34 -12.35
CA GLU A 180 -9.20 -12.14 -13.54
C GLU A 180 -10.70 -12.19 -13.18
N LYS A 181 -11.46 -11.23 -13.71
CA LYS A 181 -12.91 -11.21 -13.56
C LYS A 181 -13.55 -12.40 -14.29
N PRO A 182 -14.76 -12.82 -13.89
CA PRO A 182 -15.50 -13.85 -14.62
C PRO A 182 -15.71 -13.50 -16.11
N GLU A 183 -15.64 -14.51 -16.97
CA GLU A 183 -15.78 -14.36 -18.43
C GLU A 183 -17.00 -15.14 -18.96
N LEU A 184 -17.79 -14.52 -19.83
CA LEU A 184 -18.84 -15.22 -20.56
C LEU A 184 -18.24 -16.05 -21.69
N THR A 185 -18.48 -17.35 -21.65
CA THR A 185 -18.01 -18.34 -22.63
C THR A 185 -19.19 -19.07 -23.26
N LYS A 186 -18.95 -19.71 -24.41
CA LYS A 186 -19.92 -20.59 -25.06
C LYS A 186 -19.40 -22.02 -25.08
N ASP A 187 -20.27 -22.98 -24.79
CA ASP A 187 -19.96 -24.39 -24.98
C ASP A 187 -20.17 -24.83 -26.44
N GLU A 188 -19.87 -26.09 -26.72
CA GLU A 188 -20.03 -26.71 -28.05
C GLU A 188 -21.48 -26.68 -28.57
N LEU A 189 -22.47 -26.49 -27.68
CA LEU A 189 -23.89 -26.41 -27.99
C LEU A 189 -24.40 -24.96 -28.12
N ASN A 190 -23.50 -23.96 -28.10
CA ASN A 190 -23.80 -22.53 -28.06
C ASN A 190 -24.54 -22.04 -26.80
N THR A 191 -24.49 -22.78 -25.71
CA THR A 191 -25.00 -22.33 -24.40
C THR A 191 -24.02 -21.33 -23.78
N LEU A 192 -24.54 -20.23 -23.24
CA LEU A 192 -23.75 -19.26 -22.48
C LEU A 192 -23.42 -19.82 -21.09
N ASN A 193 -22.14 -19.77 -20.73
CA ASN A 193 -21.64 -20.18 -19.42
C ASN A 193 -20.74 -19.07 -18.84
N LEU A 194 -20.74 -18.93 -17.52
CA LEU A 194 -19.83 -18.01 -16.84
C LEU A 194 -18.63 -18.79 -16.31
N LYS A 195 -17.44 -18.45 -16.80
CA LYS A 195 -16.18 -19.05 -16.38
C LYS A 195 -15.57 -18.20 -15.26
N TYR A 196 -15.35 -18.83 -14.12
CA TYR A 196 -14.63 -18.24 -12.99
C TYR A 196 -13.15 -18.61 -13.07
N HIS A 197 -12.28 -17.62 -12.87
CA HIS A 197 -10.82 -17.80 -12.93
C HIS A 197 -10.23 -18.12 -11.55
N GLU A 198 -10.88 -17.65 -10.48
CA GLU A 198 -10.50 -17.89 -9.10
C GLU A 198 -11.74 -18.00 -8.20
N ASN A 199 -11.63 -18.75 -7.11
CA ASN A 199 -12.70 -18.90 -6.11
C ASN A 199 -12.55 -17.87 -5.00
N LEU A 200 -13.24 -16.74 -5.14
CA LEU A 200 -13.28 -15.71 -4.11
C LEU A 200 -14.05 -16.18 -2.87
N SER A 201 -13.51 -15.87 -1.70
CA SER A 201 -14.20 -16.03 -0.42
C SER A 201 -15.43 -15.12 -0.34
N PRO A 202 -16.40 -15.44 0.54
CA PRO A 202 -17.58 -14.60 0.71
C PRO A 202 -17.25 -13.16 1.11
N TYR A 203 -16.23 -12.96 1.94
CA TYR A 203 -15.76 -11.62 2.31
C TYR A 203 -15.20 -10.86 1.10
N GLU A 204 -14.41 -11.49 0.24
CA GLU A 204 -13.87 -10.85 -0.97
C GLU A 204 -14.96 -10.49 -1.97
N LYS A 205 -16.00 -11.33 -2.12
CA LYS A 205 -17.17 -11.01 -2.95
C LYS A 205 -17.89 -9.76 -2.43
N ALA A 206 -18.17 -9.71 -1.13
CA ALA A 206 -18.78 -8.54 -0.50
C ALA A 206 -17.91 -7.28 -0.61
N LEU A 207 -16.60 -7.43 -0.45
CA LEU A 207 -15.65 -6.33 -0.60
C LEU A 207 -15.66 -5.77 -2.03
N ASN A 208 -15.61 -6.63 -3.04
CA ASN A 208 -15.68 -6.19 -4.44
C ASN A 208 -17.00 -5.47 -4.74
N LEU A 209 -18.13 -5.96 -4.24
CA LEU A 209 -19.42 -5.26 -4.36
C LEU A 209 -19.40 -3.89 -3.67
N ALA A 210 -18.81 -3.80 -2.48
CA ALA A 210 -18.68 -2.53 -1.77
C ALA A 210 -17.84 -1.52 -2.54
N LEU A 211 -16.71 -1.96 -3.11
CA LEU A 211 -15.84 -1.13 -3.94
C LEU A 211 -16.53 -0.67 -5.23
N LEU A 212 -17.27 -1.55 -5.91
CA LEU A 212 -18.05 -1.20 -7.10
C LEU A 212 -19.16 -0.18 -6.80
N ASN A 213 -19.69 -0.20 -5.58
CA ASN A 213 -20.62 0.80 -5.06
C ASN A 213 -19.92 2.08 -4.52
N GLY A 214 -18.62 2.26 -4.78
CA GLY A 214 -17.88 3.47 -4.41
C GLY A 214 -17.48 3.57 -2.93
N LYS A 215 -17.63 2.49 -2.14
CA LYS A 215 -17.03 2.44 -0.80
C LYS A 215 -15.51 2.34 -0.93
N THR A 216 -14.78 2.93 0.01
CA THR A 216 -13.31 2.93 0.02
C THR A 216 -12.74 1.84 0.93
N LEU A 217 -11.50 1.41 0.69
CA LEU A 217 -10.85 0.28 1.40
C LEU A 217 -10.66 0.50 2.90
N ASP A 218 -10.66 1.75 3.36
CA ASP A 218 -10.54 2.13 4.75
C ASP A 218 -11.86 2.05 5.52
N LYS A 219 -12.97 1.77 4.83
CA LYS A 219 -14.28 1.57 5.46
C LYS A 219 -14.39 0.14 5.99
N ASP A 220 -14.98 0.03 7.18
CA ASP A 220 -15.18 -1.25 7.83
C ASP A 220 -16.32 -2.03 7.16
N LEU A 221 -16.00 -3.23 6.67
CA LEU A 221 -16.95 -4.16 6.08
C LEU A 221 -17.33 -5.19 7.14
N LYS A 222 -18.48 -4.99 7.77
CA LYS A 222 -18.96 -5.80 8.88
C LYS A 222 -19.70 -7.02 8.38
N MET A 223 -19.34 -8.19 8.91
CA MET A 223 -20.11 -9.41 8.70
C MET A 223 -21.34 -9.39 9.61
N ILE A 224 -22.53 -9.37 9.02
CA ILE A 224 -23.81 -9.37 9.75
C ILE A 224 -24.32 -10.80 9.90
N LEU A 225 -24.30 -11.56 8.80
CA LEU A 225 -24.61 -12.98 8.77
C LEU A 225 -23.45 -13.72 8.13
N LYS A 226 -22.98 -14.77 8.80
CA LYS A 226 -21.77 -15.50 8.42
C LYS A 226 -21.85 -15.98 6.98
N ASP A 227 -20.87 -15.60 6.17
CA ASP A 227 -20.72 -15.99 4.77
C ASP A 227 -21.91 -15.61 3.85
N LYS A 228 -22.80 -14.71 4.31
CA LYS A 228 -24.07 -14.40 3.65
C LYS A 228 -24.32 -12.91 3.44
N LEU A 229 -24.20 -12.11 4.50
CA LEU A 229 -24.62 -10.71 4.51
C LEU A 229 -23.57 -9.84 5.19
N TYR A 230 -23.19 -8.77 4.50
CA TYR A 230 -22.23 -7.79 4.98
C TYR A 230 -22.82 -6.38 4.96
N GLU A 231 -22.29 -5.50 5.81
CA GLU A 231 -22.69 -4.10 5.91
C GLU A 231 -21.45 -3.22 5.76
N CYS A 232 -21.55 -2.16 4.97
CA CYS A 232 -20.57 -1.08 4.94
C CYS A 232 -21.31 0.25 4.90
N GLU A 233 -21.12 1.05 5.96
CA GLU A 233 -21.85 2.29 6.21
C GLU A 233 -23.38 2.09 6.21
N ASP A 234 -24.07 2.55 5.16
CA ASP A 234 -25.53 2.56 4.99
C ASP A 234 -26.03 1.57 3.92
N CYS A 235 -25.17 0.60 3.58
CA CYS A 235 -25.41 -0.37 2.51
C CYS A 235 -25.21 -1.81 3.00
N PHE A 236 -26.09 -2.71 2.54
CA PHE A 236 -25.96 -4.15 2.74
C PHE A 236 -25.52 -4.84 1.44
N TYR A 237 -24.72 -5.90 1.57
CA TYR A 237 -24.17 -6.67 0.45
C TYR A 237 -24.49 -8.15 0.67
N ILE A 238 -25.33 -8.72 -0.21
CA ILE A 238 -25.69 -10.13 -0.16
C ILE A 238 -24.69 -10.92 -1.01
N VAL A 239 -24.13 -11.95 -0.41
CA VAL A 239 -23.23 -12.92 -1.05
C VAL A 239 -23.89 -14.29 -1.19
N ASN A 240 -24.76 -14.63 -0.24
CA ASN A 240 -25.59 -15.82 -0.29
C ASN A 240 -26.95 -15.49 0.35
N CYS A 241 -28.05 -15.85 -0.32
CA CYS A 241 -29.40 -15.51 0.10
C CYS A 241 -30.14 -16.77 0.57
N ASP A 242 -30.74 -16.69 1.74
CA ASP A 242 -31.64 -17.69 2.31
C ASP A 242 -32.68 -17.03 3.22
N ASP A 243 -33.54 -17.82 3.86
CA ASP A 243 -34.60 -17.34 4.75
C ASP A 243 -34.07 -16.42 5.86
N GLU A 244 -32.87 -16.68 6.39
CA GLU A 244 -32.25 -15.87 7.44
C GLU A 244 -31.90 -14.47 6.93
N VAL A 245 -31.34 -14.38 5.72
CA VAL A 245 -31.07 -13.09 5.06
C VAL A 245 -32.37 -12.34 4.78
N LEU A 246 -33.39 -13.02 4.25
CA LEU A 246 -34.69 -12.42 3.97
C LEU A 246 -35.33 -11.85 5.23
N ASP A 247 -35.37 -12.63 6.32
CA ASP A 247 -35.95 -12.22 7.60
C ASP A 247 -35.20 -11.05 8.26
N PHE A 248 -33.87 -10.99 8.09
CA PHE A 248 -33.09 -9.84 8.53
C PHE A 248 -33.45 -8.59 7.72
N LEU A 249 -33.40 -8.68 6.39
CA LEU A 249 -33.61 -7.53 5.50
C LEU A 249 -35.04 -6.98 5.56
N ARG A 250 -36.06 -7.81 5.86
CA ARG A 250 -37.44 -7.35 6.10
C ARG A 250 -37.56 -6.34 7.25
N LYS A 251 -36.62 -6.35 8.19
CA LYS A 251 -36.60 -5.44 9.35
C LYS A 251 -35.87 -4.12 9.05
N THR A 252 -35.15 -4.05 7.93
CA THR A 252 -34.41 -2.84 7.49
C THR A 252 -35.32 -1.91 6.71
N GLN A 253 -35.04 -0.61 6.68
CA GLN A 253 -35.99 0.39 6.14
C GLN A 253 -35.45 1.22 4.99
N ASN A 254 -34.24 1.77 5.12
CA ASN A 254 -33.75 2.82 4.21
C ASN A 254 -32.46 2.42 3.48
N GLU A 255 -31.81 1.35 3.92
CA GLU A 255 -30.50 0.93 3.47
C GLU A 255 -30.59 0.30 2.08
N ASN A 256 -29.72 0.69 1.16
CA ASN A 256 -29.62 0.03 -0.14
C ASN A 256 -29.01 -1.37 0.05
N VAL A 257 -29.51 -2.32 -0.73
CA VAL A 257 -29.10 -3.72 -0.68
C VAL A 257 -28.54 -4.11 -2.04
N TYR A 258 -27.31 -4.58 -2.07
CA TYR A 258 -26.57 -4.87 -3.28
C TYR A 258 -26.40 -6.37 -3.47
N ILE A 259 -26.61 -6.82 -4.70
CA ILE A 259 -26.38 -8.19 -5.15
C ILE A 259 -25.45 -8.19 -6.35
N ASN A 260 -24.62 -9.23 -6.46
CA ASN A 260 -23.78 -9.45 -7.63
C ASN A 260 -24.60 -10.09 -8.75
N GLY A 261 -24.66 -9.45 -9.91
CA GLY A 261 -25.37 -9.96 -11.08
C GLY A 261 -24.70 -11.14 -11.77
N TYR A 262 -23.46 -11.48 -11.39
CA TYR A 262 -22.76 -12.67 -11.84
C TYR A 262 -22.93 -13.90 -10.94
N ASP A 263 -23.29 -13.69 -9.66
CA ASP A 263 -23.47 -14.81 -8.73
C ASP A 263 -24.85 -15.48 -8.96
N ASP A 264 -24.89 -16.79 -8.76
CA ASP A 264 -26.14 -17.54 -8.83
C ASP A 264 -27.04 -17.19 -7.64
N ILE A 265 -28.23 -16.65 -7.93
CA ILE A 265 -29.31 -16.47 -6.96
C ILE A 265 -30.55 -17.23 -7.44
N ASN A 266 -31.21 -17.94 -6.52
CA ASN A 266 -32.46 -18.61 -6.84
C ASN A 266 -33.52 -17.55 -7.24
N LEU A 267 -34.31 -17.84 -8.28
CA LEU A 267 -35.38 -16.98 -8.73
C LEU A 267 -36.40 -16.67 -7.62
N GLU A 268 -36.73 -17.65 -6.77
CA GLU A 268 -37.63 -17.46 -5.64
C GLU A 268 -37.08 -16.46 -4.63
N ASP A 269 -35.79 -16.58 -4.28
CA ASP A 269 -35.10 -15.67 -3.35
C ASP A 269 -35.04 -14.25 -3.93
N TYR A 270 -34.71 -14.13 -5.22
CA TYR A 270 -34.68 -12.84 -5.92
C TYR A 270 -36.06 -12.17 -5.92
N LEU A 271 -37.13 -12.89 -6.28
CA LEU A 271 -38.49 -12.36 -6.29
C LEU A 271 -38.95 -11.97 -4.87
N ASN A 272 -38.55 -12.74 -3.85
CA ASN A 272 -38.80 -12.42 -2.46
C ASN A 272 -38.11 -11.10 -2.07
N LEU A 273 -36.82 -10.93 -2.37
CA LEU A 273 -36.08 -9.69 -2.14
C LEU A 273 -36.75 -8.50 -2.84
N GLU A 274 -37.06 -8.64 -4.13
CA GLU A 274 -37.66 -7.59 -4.95
C GLU A 274 -39.01 -7.12 -4.37
N SER A 275 -39.82 -8.05 -3.84
CA SER A 275 -41.16 -7.76 -3.31
C SER A 275 -41.18 -6.71 -2.19
N PHE A 276 -40.18 -6.73 -1.29
CA PHE A 276 -40.13 -5.85 -0.13
C PHE A 276 -39.03 -4.78 -0.20
N LEU A 277 -37.92 -5.01 -0.90
CA LEU A 277 -36.86 -4.01 -1.07
C LEU A 277 -37.16 -3.02 -2.20
N LYS A 278 -37.80 -3.47 -3.29
CA LYS A 278 -38.14 -2.63 -4.46
C LYS A 278 -36.92 -1.82 -4.94
N GLU A 279 -37.02 -0.49 -4.96
CA GLU A 279 -35.96 0.42 -5.41
C GLU A 279 -34.67 0.33 -4.57
N ARG A 280 -34.72 -0.24 -3.36
CA ARG A 280 -33.55 -0.44 -2.50
C ARG A 280 -32.67 -1.60 -2.98
N LEU A 281 -33.22 -2.54 -3.74
CA LEU A 281 -32.44 -3.65 -4.30
C LEU A 281 -31.67 -3.14 -5.53
N LYS A 282 -30.34 -3.25 -5.48
CA LYS A 282 -29.42 -2.83 -6.54
C LYS A 282 -28.63 -4.04 -7.03
N MET A 283 -28.65 -4.27 -8.33
CA MET A 283 -27.82 -5.28 -8.97
C MET A 283 -26.59 -4.61 -9.58
N VAL A 284 -25.41 -5.18 -9.32
CA VAL A 284 -24.12 -4.67 -9.80
C VAL A 284 -23.43 -5.79 -10.58
N TYR A 285 -22.80 -5.43 -11.70
CA TYR A 285 -21.99 -6.31 -12.54
C TYR A 285 -20.55 -5.83 -12.50
#